data_AF-A0A2M7STB1-F1
#
_entry.id   AF-A0A2M7STB1-F1
#
_cell.length_a   1.000
_cell.length_b   1.000
_cell.length_c   1.000
_cell.angle_alpha   90.00
_cell.angle_beta   90.00
_cell.angle_gamma   90.00
#
_symmetry.space_group_name_H-M   'P 1'
#
loop_
_entity.id
_entity.type
_entity.pdbx_description
1 polymer ?
#
loop_
_entity_poly.entity_id
_entity_poly.type
_entity_poly.pdbx_seq_one_letter_code
_entity_poly.pdbx_strand_id
1 'polypeptide(L)'
;MGSYKNISIVERRRLHEKKYKKHNLANILTHWFNVGMWALLLPTGIAIISSPRLGLSPVWMQELFRNMFGGAANLIKFHYTIGFLWIFVLLFNVLLGFRKYFVPFAISRMLLDKDDIQWLKTKPLQMLGLMKDKTLPPQDAYNAGQKLYMYVVILGTLGIMVSGPVMALKTLFPPIVKQ
;
A
#
# COMPACT_ATOMS: atom_id res chain seq x y z
N MET A 1 -27.98 17.76 16.93
CA MET A 1 -27.51 18.90 16.11
C MET A 1 -26.07 19.21 16.51
N GLY A 2 -25.12 19.22 15.58
CA GLY A 2 -23.69 19.28 15.89
C GLY A 2 -23.19 20.67 16.31
N SER A 3 -22.47 20.73 17.43
CA SER A 3 -21.89 21.91 18.11
C SER A 3 -21.04 22.83 17.22
N TYR A 4 -20.53 22.32 16.10
CA TYR A 4 -19.67 23.03 15.15
C TYR A 4 -20.38 24.08 14.27
N LYS A 5 -21.71 24.23 14.36
CA LYS A 5 -22.42 25.26 13.58
C LYS A 5 -22.21 26.70 14.10
N ASN A 6 -21.73 26.88 15.34
CA ASN A 6 -21.66 28.18 16.02
C ASN A 6 -20.22 28.69 16.30
N ILE A 7 -19.21 28.24 15.54
CA ILE A 7 -17.83 28.75 15.67
C ILE A 7 -17.66 30.05 14.89
N SER A 8 -17.13 31.09 15.55
CA SER A 8 -16.85 32.41 14.96
C SER A 8 -15.79 32.33 13.85
N ILE A 9 -15.77 33.30 12.93
CA ILE A 9 -14.80 33.33 11.82
C ILE A 9 -13.36 33.40 12.35
N VAL A 10 -13.14 34.17 13.42
CA VAL A 10 -11.83 34.30 14.09
C VAL A 10 -11.39 32.95 14.64
N GLU A 11 -12.28 32.25 15.34
CA GLU A 11 -11.98 30.93 15.91
C GLU A 11 -11.75 29.88 14.82
N ARG A 12 -12.50 29.93 13.70
CA ARG A 12 -12.24 29.08 12.54
C ARG A 12 -10.84 29.31 11.98
N ARG A 13 -10.42 30.57 11.78
CA ARG A 13 -9.05 30.88 11.30
C ARG A 13 -8.00 30.33 12.25
N ARG A 14 -8.16 30.57 13.55
CA ARG A 14 -7.26 30.04 14.60
C ARG A 14 -7.15 28.51 14.55
N LEU A 15 -8.29 27.81 14.40
CA LEU A 15 -8.31 26.35 14.30
C LEU A 15 -7.71 25.84 12.99
N HIS A 16 -7.87 26.56 11.87
CA HIS A 16 -7.24 26.23 10.59
C HIS A 16 -5.72 26.43 10.60
N GLU A 17 -5.22 27.44 11.31
CA GLU A 17 -3.79 27.70 11.48
C GLU A 17 -3.13 26.66 12.39
N LYS A 18 -3.89 26.08 13.33
CA LYS A 18 -3.38 25.06 14.25
C LYS A 18 -3.09 23.74 13.53
N LYS A 19 -1.81 23.46 13.32
CA LYS A 19 -1.34 22.19 12.74
C LYS A 19 -1.00 21.19 13.85
N TYR A 20 -1.47 19.96 13.70
CA TYR A 20 -1.06 18.83 14.53
C TYR A 20 -0.19 17.87 13.71
N LYS A 21 0.83 17.31 14.34
CA LYS A 21 1.70 16.32 13.71
C LYS A 21 0.91 15.01 13.50
N LYS A 22 0.60 14.70 12.25
CA LYS A 22 -0.08 13.44 11.87
C LYS A 22 0.90 12.29 11.62
N HIS A 23 2.03 12.57 10.97
CA HIS A 23 3.02 11.56 10.58
C HIS A 23 4.44 11.97 11.01
N ASN A 24 5.24 10.98 11.38
CA ASN A 24 6.67 11.15 11.65
C ASN A 24 7.47 11.17 10.35
N LEU A 25 8.64 11.82 10.36
CA LEU A 25 9.52 11.89 9.20
C LEU A 25 9.87 10.50 8.64
N ALA A 26 10.18 9.54 9.52
CA ALA A 26 10.45 8.16 9.12
C ALA A 26 9.30 7.54 8.32
N ASN A 27 8.04 7.77 8.72
CA ASN A 27 6.87 7.28 7.99
C ASN A 27 6.73 7.95 6.62
N ILE A 28 6.98 9.26 6.56
CA ILE A 28 6.90 10.04 5.31
C ILE A 28 7.99 9.56 4.32
N LEU A 29 9.22 9.42 4.78
CA LEU A 29 10.34 8.94 3.95
C LEU A 29 10.09 7.51 3.46
N THR A 30 9.64 6.62 4.35
CA THR A 30 9.31 5.23 3.99
C THR A 30 8.16 5.18 2.98
N HIS A 31 7.17 6.07 3.10
CA HIS A 31 6.07 6.16 2.13
C HIS A 31 6.58 6.57 0.75
N TRP A 32 7.36 7.66 0.65
CA TRP A 32 7.88 8.12 -0.64
C TRP A 32 8.91 7.18 -1.26
N PHE A 33 9.70 6.49 -0.43
CA PHE A 33 10.53 5.37 -0.88
C PHE A 33 9.66 4.29 -1.54
N ASN A 34 8.58 3.86 -0.89
CA ASN A 34 7.66 2.89 -1.48
C ASN A 34 7.06 3.40 -2.79
N VAL A 35 6.62 4.66 -2.87
CA VAL A 35 6.09 5.24 -4.11
C VAL A 35 7.12 5.14 -5.24
N GLY A 36 8.38 5.51 -4.97
CA GLY A 36 9.47 5.40 -5.94
C GLY A 36 9.71 3.96 -6.38
N MET A 37 9.75 3.02 -5.43
CA MET A 37 9.97 1.59 -5.74
C MET A 37 8.80 1.00 -6.53
N TRP A 38 7.56 1.32 -6.19
CA TRP A 38 6.38 0.88 -6.94
C TRP A 38 6.35 1.47 -8.35
N ALA A 39 6.76 2.74 -8.53
CA ALA A 39 6.87 3.35 -9.86
C ALA A 39 7.90 2.65 -10.77
N LEU A 40 8.90 1.97 -10.20
CA LEU A 40 9.88 1.17 -10.95
C LEU A 40 9.44 -0.29 -11.11
N LEU A 41 9.01 -0.92 -10.02
CA LEU A 41 8.71 -2.36 -9.96
C LEU A 41 7.41 -2.72 -10.67
N LEU A 42 6.36 -1.91 -10.53
CA LEU A 42 5.07 -2.21 -11.12
C LEU A 42 5.13 -2.26 -12.67
N PRO A 43 5.63 -1.23 -13.37
CA PRO A 43 5.68 -1.28 -14.83
C PRO A 43 6.69 -2.32 -15.35
N THR A 44 7.84 -2.48 -14.70
CA THR A 44 8.81 -3.52 -15.11
C THR A 44 8.26 -4.93 -14.87
N GLY A 45 7.54 -5.15 -13.77
CA GLY A 45 6.86 -6.42 -13.49
C GLY A 45 5.79 -6.74 -14.53
N ILE A 46 4.93 -5.77 -14.85
CA ILE A 46 3.93 -5.91 -15.93
C ILE A 46 4.63 -6.20 -17.26
N ALA A 47 5.70 -5.51 -17.62
CA ALA A 47 6.42 -5.73 -18.87
C ALA A 47 7.12 -7.11 -18.94
N ILE A 48 7.46 -7.73 -17.81
CA ILE A 48 8.03 -9.08 -17.74
C ILE A 48 6.95 -10.15 -17.98
N ILE A 49 5.70 -9.89 -17.57
CA ILE A 49 4.57 -10.81 -17.81
C ILE A 49 4.33 -10.92 -19.30
N SER A 50 4.95 -11.93 -19.91
CA SER A 50 5.01 -12.12 -21.37
C SER A 50 4.11 -13.25 -21.87
N SER A 51 3.32 -13.86 -20.98
CA SER A 51 2.43 -14.96 -21.34
C SER A 51 1.24 -14.46 -22.19
N PRO A 52 1.12 -14.90 -23.46
CA PRO A 52 -0.03 -14.56 -24.29
C PRO A 52 -1.35 -15.09 -23.71
N ARG A 53 -1.30 -16.13 -22.86
CA ARG A 53 -2.47 -16.71 -22.19
C ARG A 53 -3.02 -15.83 -21.08
N LEU A 54 -2.18 -15.02 -20.44
CA LEU A 54 -2.59 -14.16 -19.34
C LEU A 54 -3.06 -12.78 -19.86
N GLY A 55 -2.52 -12.33 -21.00
CA GLY A 55 -2.97 -11.12 -21.70
C GLY A 55 -2.83 -9.81 -20.91
N LEU A 56 -2.15 -9.81 -19.75
CA LEU A 56 -2.10 -8.66 -18.85
C LEU A 56 -1.18 -7.53 -19.33
N SER A 57 -0.15 -7.86 -20.11
CA SER A 57 0.83 -6.88 -20.61
C SER A 57 0.73 -6.73 -22.12
N PRO A 58 0.34 -5.54 -22.62
CA PRO A 58 0.33 -5.27 -24.05
C PRO A 58 1.71 -5.46 -24.68
N VAL A 59 1.76 -6.01 -25.90
CA VAL A 59 3.02 -6.32 -26.60
C VAL A 59 3.93 -5.09 -26.73
N TRP A 60 3.35 -3.92 -27.07
CA TRP A 60 4.10 -2.66 -27.19
C TRP A 60 4.84 -2.27 -25.90
N MET A 61 4.25 -2.56 -24.73
CA MET A 61 4.85 -2.26 -23.44
C MET A 61 6.02 -3.21 -23.18
N GLN A 62 5.84 -4.49 -23.49
CA GLN A 62 6.92 -5.47 -23.38
C GLN A 62 8.10 -5.09 -24.29
N GLU A 63 7.84 -4.69 -25.53
CA GLU A 63 8.86 -4.26 -26.50
C GLU A 63 9.57 -2.98 -26.04
N LEU A 64 8.83 -1.96 -25.59
CA LEU A 64 9.39 -0.72 -25.06
C LEU A 64 10.41 -1.00 -23.95
N PHE A 65 10.01 -1.78 -22.94
CA PHE A 65 10.89 -2.08 -21.82
C PHE A 65 12.05 -3.01 -22.21
N ARG A 66 11.82 -4.01 -23.07
CA ARG A 66 12.93 -4.84 -23.58
C ARG A 66 13.96 -4.00 -24.32
N ASN A 67 13.52 -3.04 -25.13
CA ASN A 67 14.42 -2.14 -25.86
C ASN A 67 15.17 -1.21 -24.91
N MET A 68 14.49 -0.61 -23.93
CA MET A 68 15.13 0.26 -22.92
C MET A 68 16.23 -0.44 -22.12
N PHE A 69 16.04 -1.72 -21.79
CA PHE A 69 16.99 -2.48 -20.98
C PHE A 69 17.95 -3.36 -21.80
N GLY A 70 17.86 -3.34 -23.14
CA GLY A 70 18.71 -4.16 -24.02
C GLY A 70 18.41 -5.65 -23.95
N GLY A 71 17.17 -6.04 -23.67
CA GLY A 71 16.67 -7.41 -23.68
C GLY A 71 15.91 -7.82 -22.42
N ALA A 72 15.22 -8.96 -22.51
CA ALA A 72 14.41 -9.49 -21.41
C ALA A 72 15.25 -9.87 -20.18
N ALA A 73 16.46 -10.41 -20.38
CA ALA A 73 17.34 -10.80 -19.30
C ALA A 73 17.76 -9.61 -18.41
N ASN A 74 18.13 -8.49 -19.03
CA ASN A 74 18.51 -7.27 -18.31
C ASN A 74 17.31 -6.61 -17.62
N LEU A 75 16.13 -6.63 -18.25
CA LEU A 75 14.90 -6.15 -17.62
C LEU A 75 14.56 -6.96 -16.35
N ILE A 76 14.61 -8.29 -16.43
CA ILE A 76 14.40 -9.18 -15.28
C ILE A 76 15.45 -8.92 -14.19
N LYS A 77 16.73 -8.78 -14.59
CA LYS A 77 17.83 -8.46 -13.67
C LYS A 77 17.62 -7.16 -12.93
N PHE A 78 17.23 -6.11 -13.64
CA PHE A 78 16.89 -4.84 -13.03
C PHE A 78 15.74 -5.00 -12.03
N HIS A 79 14.64 -5.65 -12.45
CA HIS A 79 13.45 -5.81 -11.62
C HIS A 79 13.75 -6.54 -10.30
N TYR A 80 14.41 -7.71 -10.33
CA TYR A 80 14.69 -8.41 -9.08
C TYR A 80 15.74 -7.69 -8.22
N THR A 81 16.67 -6.93 -8.82
CA THR A 81 17.67 -6.15 -8.06
C THR A 81 17.00 -5.05 -7.26
N ILE A 82 16.12 -4.27 -7.92
CA ILE A 82 15.30 -3.26 -7.24
C ILE A 82 14.35 -3.91 -6.23
N GLY A 83 13.81 -5.09 -6.56
CA GLY A 83 12.96 -5.87 -5.66
C GLY A 83 13.68 -6.25 -4.37
N PHE A 84 14.91 -6.77 -4.45
CA PHE A 84 15.70 -7.09 -3.27
C PHE A 84 16.08 -5.84 -2.46
N LEU A 85 16.42 -4.73 -3.10
CA LEU A 85 16.66 -3.46 -2.40
C LEU A 85 15.40 -3.01 -1.64
N TRP A 86 14.23 -3.12 -2.27
CA TRP A 86 12.95 -2.79 -1.64
C TRP A 86 12.66 -3.69 -0.43
N ILE A 87 12.81 -5.01 -0.59
CA ILE A 87 12.67 -5.99 0.50
C ILE A 87 13.61 -5.65 1.67
N PHE A 88 14.88 -5.39 1.36
CA PHE A 88 15.90 -5.09 2.37
C PHE A 88 15.55 -3.84 3.17
N VAL A 89 15.21 -2.73 2.50
CA VAL A 89 14.88 -1.46 3.17
C VAL A 89 13.61 -1.60 4.00
N LEU A 90 12.58 -2.29 3.51
CA LEU A 90 11.36 -2.54 4.28
C LEU A 90 11.62 -3.41 5.51
N LEU A 91 12.33 -4.53 5.37
CA LEU A 91 12.67 -5.38 6.51
C LEU A 91 13.49 -4.62 7.53
N PHE A 92 14.50 -3.87 7.09
CA PHE A 92 15.31 -3.06 7.98
C PHE A 92 14.46 -2.05 8.77
N ASN A 93 13.56 -1.33 8.09
CA ASN A 93 12.69 -0.35 8.72
C ASN A 93 11.70 -1.00 9.71
N VAL A 94 11.07 -2.10 9.32
CA VAL A 94 10.13 -2.83 10.16
C VAL A 94 10.84 -3.42 11.37
N LEU A 95 11.98 -4.09 11.20
CA LEU A 95 12.69 -4.78 12.29
C LEU A 95 13.21 -3.79 13.34
N LEU A 96 13.85 -2.70 12.94
CA LEU A 96 14.32 -1.67 13.88
C LEU A 96 13.16 -0.90 14.52
N GLY A 97 12.11 -0.67 13.76
CA GLY A 97 10.94 0.08 14.20
C GLY A 97 9.86 -0.76 14.88
N PHE A 98 10.01 -2.08 14.96
CA PHE A 98 8.89 -3.00 15.18
C PHE A 98 8.14 -2.72 16.48
N ARG A 99 8.87 -2.78 17.61
CA ARG A 99 8.30 -2.57 18.94
C ARG A 99 7.89 -1.12 19.19
N LYS A 100 8.63 -0.17 18.60
CA LYS A 100 8.45 1.26 18.86
C LYS A 100 7.31 1.89 18.04
N TYR A 101 7.13 1.45 16.80
CA TYR A 101 6.21 2.08 15.86
C TYR A 101 5.12 1.12 15.38
N PHE A 102 5.48 -0.10 14.99
CA PHE A 102 4.53 -1.03 14.38
C PHE A 102 3.54 -1.61 15.40
N VAL A 103 4.02 -2.15 16.52
CA VAL A 103 3.15 -2.79 17.54
C VAL A 103 2.13 -1.79 18.12
N PRO A 104 2.51 -0.58 18.56
CA PRO A 104 1.53 0.38 19.07
C PRO A 104 0.50 0.80 18.01
N PHE A 105 0.94 0.98 16.76
CA PHE A 105 0.05 1.31 15.66
C PHE A 105 -0.94 0.17 15.37
N ALA A 106 -0.46 -1.08 15.34
CA ALA A 106 -1.28 -2.24 15.09
C ALA A 106 -2.41 -2.37 16.14
N ILE A 107 -2.06 -2.28 17.42
CA ILE A 107 -3.03 -2.41 18.51
C ILE A 107 -4.03 -1.24 18.52
N SER A 108 -3.55 0.00 18.31
CA SER A 108 -4.39 1.19 18.50
C SER A 108 -5.16 1.64 17.27
N ARG A 109 -4.67 1.36 16.05
CA ARG A 109 -5.21 1.96 14.81
C ARG A 109 -5.53 0.96 13.71
N MET A 110 -4.94 -0.23 13.73
CA MET A 110 -5.12 -1.19 12.64
C MET A 110 -6.40 -2.02 12.80
N LEU A 111 -6.67 -2.50 14.01
CA LEU A 111 -7.80 -3.39 14.27
C LEU A 111 -9.15 -2.71 13.99
N LEU A 112 -10.09 -3.49 13.47
CA LEU A 112 -11.46 -3.06 13.21
C LEU A 112 -12.28 -3.13 14.50
N ASP A 113 -13.03 -2.07 14.78
CA ASP A 113 -14.02 -2.04 15.85
C ASP A 113 -15.46 -2.12 15.32
N LYS A 114 -16.44 -1.95 16.21
CA LYS A 114 -17.87 -2.02 15.85
C LYS A 114 -18.28 -0.88 14.91
N ASP A 115 -17.72 0.31 15.10
CA ASP A 115 -18.02 1.48 14.28
C ASP A 115 -17.43 1.31 12.88
N ASP A 116 -16.24 0.70 12.77
CA ASP A 116 -15.64 0.35 11.49
C ASP A 116 -16.50 -0.64 10.70
N ILE A 117 -17.04 -1.67 11.38
CA ILE A 117 -17.93 -2.66 10.73
C ILE A 117 -19.21 -1.97 10.24
N GLN A 118 -19.77 -1.06 11.03
CA GLN A 118 -20.95 -0.29 10.62
C GLN A 118 -20.63 0.65 9.45
N TRP A 119 -19.42 1.22 9.43
CA TRP A 119 -18.93 2.06 8.34
C TRP A 119 -18.82 1.26 7.04
N LEU A 120 -18.23 0.05 7.10
CA LEU A 120 -18.07 -0.84 5.94
C LEU A 120 -19.40 -1.32 5.36
N LYS A 121 -20.47 -1.39 6.17
CA LYS A 121 -21.82 -1.67 5.67
C LYS A 121 -22.48 -0.43 5.06
N THR A 122 -22.27 0.73 5.66
CA THR A 122 -23.01 1.95 5.31
C THR A 122 -22.40 2.68 4.12
N LYS A 123 -21.08 2.85 4.10
CA LYS A 123 -20.40 3.69 3.12
C LYS A 123 -20.47 3.16 1.68
N PRO A 124 -20.30 1.86 1.39
CA PRO A 124 -20.45 1.35 0.03
C PRO A 124 -21.86 1.56 -0.51
N LEU A 125 -22.88 1.31 0.30
CA LEU A 125 -24.28 1.52 -0.08
C LEU A 125 -24.60 3.03 -0.25
N GLN A 126 -23.94 3.91 0.48
CA GLN A 126 -23.97 5.35 0.20
C GLN A 126 -23.34 5.73 -1.13
N MET A 127 -22.19 5.12 -1.48
CA MET A 127 -21.54 5.35 -2.77
C MET A 127 -22.39 4.85 -3.94
N LEU A 128 -23.20 3.80 -3.71
CA LEU A 128 -24.22 3.31 -4.64
C LEU A 128 -25.54 4.10 -4.59
N GLY A 129 -25.65 5.11 -3.72
CA GLY A 129 -26.81 5.99 -3.63
C GLY A 129 -28.00 5.46 -2.82
N LEU A 130 -27.89 4.31 -2.16
CA LEU A 130 -29.00 3.62 -1.46
C LEU A 130 -29.22 4.06 0.00
N MET A 131 -28.28 4.78 0.61
CA MET A 131 -28.35 5.23 2.02
C MET A 131 -27.81 6.64 2.25
N LYS A 132 -28.04 7.56 1.30
CA LYS A 132 -27.42 8.91 1.29
C LYS A 132 -27.62 9.69 2.60
N ASP A 133 -28.78 9.56 3.23
CA ASP A 133 -29.15 10.34 4.42
C ASP A 133 -28.68 9.71 5.74
N LYS A 134 -28.14 8.48 5.70
CA LYS A 134 -27.67 7.80 6.90
C LYS A 134 -26.40 8.47 7.44
N THR A 135 -26.38 8.80 8.71
CA THR A 135 -25.16 9.31 9.34
C THR A 135 -24.11 8.21 9.41
N LEU A 136 -22.88 8.53 9.02
CA LEU A 136 -21.75 7.60 9.18
C LEU A 136 -21.40 7.49 10.67
N PRO A 137 -20.97 6.30 11.13
CA PRO A 137 -20.47 6.15 12.48
C PRO A 137 -19.19 6.98 12.68
N PRO A 138 -18.78 7.23 13.94
CA PRO A 138 -17.50 7.85 14.26
C PRO A 138 -16.33 7.16 13.54
N GLN A 139 -15.31 7.94 13.19
CA GLN A 139 -14.12 7.45 12.50
C GLN A 139 -12.89 7.88 13.28
N ASP A 140 -11.90 7.00 13.33
CA ASP A 140 -10.59 7.32 13.84
C ASP A 140 -9.77 8.13 12.80
N ALA A 141 -8.50 8.42 13.10
CA ALA A 141 -7.52 9.02 12.18
C ALA A 141 -7.41 8.27 10.84
N TYR A 142 -7.77 6.99 10.84
CA TYR A 142 -7.98 6.15 9.65
C TYR A 142 -9.38 5.55 9.69
N ASN A 143 -10.13 5.70 8.60
CA ASN A 143 -11.44 5.07 8.47
C ASN A 143 -11.33 3.58 8.14
N ALA A 144 -12.44 2.86 8.28
CA ALA A 144 -12.47 1.42 8.03
C ALA A 144 -12.04 1.01 6.61
N GLY A 145 -12.33 1.85 5.59
CA GLY A 145 -11.86 1.61 4.23
C GLY A 145 -10.33 1.68 4.09
N GLN A 146 -9.69 2.63 4.78
CA GLN A 146 -8.24 2.72 4.84
C GLN A 146 -7.60 1.55 5.60
N LYS A 147 -8.24 1.09 6.70
CA LYS A 147 -7.82 -0.11 7.42
C LYS A 147 -7.91 -1.36 6.54
N LEU A 148 -9.01 -1.52 5.79
CA LEU A 148 -9.18 -2.63 4.85
C LEU A 148 -8.13 -2.59 3.73
N TYR A 149 -7.90 -1.42 3.13
CA TYR A 149 -6.85 -1.24 2.13
C TYR A 149 -5.47 -1.60 2.69
N MET A 150 -5.18 -1.19 3.93
CA MET A 150 -3.93 -1.53 4.59
C MET A 150 -3.73 -3.05 4.73
N TYR A 151 -4.78 -3.82 5.05
CA TYR A 151 -4.69 -5.28 5.07
C TYR A 151 -4.32 -5.87 3.72
N VAL A 152 -4.95 -5.38 2.64
CA VAL A 152 -4.62 -5.81 1.27
C VAL A 152 -3.16 -5.50 0.95
N VAL A 153 -2.69 -4.30 1.28
CA VAL A 153 -1.29 -3.90 1.04
C VAL A 153 -0.33 -4.76 1.85
N ILE A 154 -0.61 -5.03 3.13
CA ILE A 154 0.24 -5.88 3.99
C ILE A 154 0.32 -7.30 3.43
N LEU A 155 -0.82 -7.92 3.13
CA LEU A 155 -0.86 -9.29 2.63
C LEU A 155 -0.20 -9.40 1.25
N GLY A 156 -0.47 -8.46 0.34
CA GLY A 156 0.18 -8.40 -0.96
C GLY A 156 1.69 -8.17 -0.85
N THR A 157 2.12 -7.30 0.06
CA THR A 157 3.54 -7.06 0.36
C THR A 157 4.21 -8.36 0.81
N LEU A 158 3.65 -9.06 1.80
CA LEU A 158 4.19 -10.33 2.27
C LEU A 158 4.23 -11.38 1.13
N GLY A 159 3.17 -11.45 0.32
CA GLY A 159 3.12 -12.36 -0.83
C GLY A 159 4.22 -12.11 -1.85
N ILE A 160 4.50 -10.85 -2.20
CA ILE A 160 5.57 -10.47 -3.12
C ILE A 160 6.95 -10.66 -2.49
N MET A 161 7.10 -10.33 -1.20
CA MET A 161 8.36 -10.52 -0.45
C MET A 161 8.77 -11.98 -0.32
N VAL A 162 7.81 -12.92 -0.36
CA VAL A 162 8.07 -14.37 -0.35
C VAL A 162 8.23 -14.91 -1.77
N SER A 163 7.25 -14.66 -2.65
CA SER A 163 7.26 -15.23 -4.00
C SER A 163 8.39 -14.68 -4.88
N GLY A 164 8.73 -13.40 -4.76
CA GLY A 164 9.79 -12.76 -5.53
C GLY A 164 11.16 -13.45 -5.37
N PRO A 165 11.70 -13.59 -4.13
CA PRO A 165 12.93 -14.34 -3.89
C PRO A 165 12.87 -15.79 -4.35
N VAL A 166 11.75 -16.48 -4.15
CA VAL A 166 11.57 -17.88 -4.61
C VAL A 166 11.72 -17.99 -6.13
N MET A 167 11.10 -17.07 -6.88
CA MET A 167 11.20 -17.03 -8.34
C MET A 167 12.60 -16.60 -8.81
N ALA A 168 13.18 -15.58 -8.18
CA ALA A 168 14.47 -15.01 -8.58
C ALA A 168 15.65 -15.97 -8.27
N LEU A 169 15.59 -16.68 -7.14
CA LEU A 169 16.62 -17.60 -6.68
C LEU A 169 16.18 -19.05 -6.88
N LYS A 170 15.55 -19.36 -8.02
CA LYS A 170 14.96 -20.68 -8.31
C LYS A 170 15.91 -21.86 -8.12
N THR A 171 17.23 -21.65 -8.16
CA THR A 171 18.22 -22.72 -7.94
C THR A 171 18.39 -23.10 -6.47
N LEU A 172 18.04 -22.21 -5.53
CA LEU A 172 18.22 -22.39 -4.09
C LEU A 172 17.02 -23.08 -3.40
N PHE A 173 15.85 -23.10 -4.03
CA PHE A 173 14.64 -23.67 -3.44
C PHE A 173 14.36 -25.11 -3.95
N PRO A 174 13.68 -25.97 -3.18
CA PRO A 174 13.28 -27.30 -3.65
C PRO A 174 12.15 -27.20 -4.71
N PRO A 175 11.97 -28.20 -5.59
CA PRO A 175 10.97 -28.17 -6.66
C PRO A 175 9.53 -27.96 -6.17
N ILE A 176 9.20 -28.42 -4.95
CA ILE A 176 7.85 -28.35 -4.38
C ILE A 176 7.37 -26.91 -4.12
N VAL A 177 8.28 -25.94 -4.04
CA VAL A 177 7.97 -24.53 -3.81
C VAL A 177 7.99 -23.69 -5.10
N LYS A 178 8.30 -24.31 -6.25
CA LYS A 178 8.47 -23.63 -7.56
C LYS A 178 7.26 -23.79 -8.50
N GLN A 179 6.26 -24.58 -8.10
CA GLN A 179 5.10 -24.93 -8.92
C GLN A 179 4.12 -23.78 -9.04
#